data_AF-A0A3C1H5Z2-F1
#
_entry.id   AF-A0A3C1H5Z2-F1
#
_cell.length_a   1.000
_cell.length_b   1.000
_cell.length_c   1.000
_cell.angle_alpha   90.00
_cell.angle_beta   90.00
_cell.angle_gamma   90.00
#
_symmetry.space_group_name_H-M   'P 1'
#
loop_
_entity.id
_entity.type
_entity.pdbx_description
1 polymer ?
#
loop_
_entity_poly.entity_id
_entity_poly.type
_entity_poly.pdbx_seq_one_letter_code
_entity_poly.pdbx_strand_id
1 'polypeptide(L)'
;MAGMFDETMNGLRSVIDSAAKRTQDAFSGSKNYVERAKLRSTLNDYYRRLGKAEYEAAMGGVSSMAEINAIIAKITELRQQMYAMEQSSKVQRGGTVTCPTCGRLVSGGDTFCPGCGTKLQ
;
A
#
# COMPACT_ATOMS: atom_id res chain seq x y z
N MET A 1 24.67 -10.49 -31.81
CA MET A 1 24.74 -10.25 -30.36
C MET A 1 23.57 -10.96 -29.70
N ALA A 2 23.78 -12.21 -29.28
CA ALA A 2 22.84 -13.00 -28.51
C ALA A 2 23.46 -13.17 -27.12
N GLY A 3 22.81 -12.69 -26.06
CA GLY A 3 23.39 -12.75 -24.72
C GLY A 3 22.69 -11.99 -23.61
N MET A 4 21.35 -11.83 -23.64
CA MET A 4 20.61 -11.21 -22.51
C MET A 4 19.33 -11.96 -22.10
N PHE A 5 19.06 -13.15 -22.65
CA PHE A 5 17.88 -13.97 -22.29
C PHE A 5 18.21 -15.26 -21.52
N ASP A 6 19.48 -15.65 -21.42
CA ASP A 6 19.87 -16.93 -20.81
C ASP A 6 19.93 -16.85 -19.26
N GLU A 7 20.07 -15.64 -18.72
CA GLU A 7 20.21 -15.43 -17.27
C GLU A 7 18.86 -15.34 -16.52
N THR A 8 17.75 -15.13 -17.24
CA THR A 8 16.40 -15.08 -16.66
C THR A 8 15.77 -16.47 -16.52
N MET A 9 16.19 -17.45 -17.33
CA MET A 9 15.64 -18.82 -17.28
C MET A 9 16.21 -19.66 -16.12
N ASN A 10 17.41 -19.36 -15.62
CA ASN A 10 17.95 -20.05 -14.43
C ASN A 10 17.34 -19.54 -13.12
N GLY A 11 16.83 -18.30 -13.10
CA GLY A 11 16.04 -17.77 -11.98
C GLY A 11 14.65 -18.42 -11.84
N LEU A 12 14.16 -19.09 -12.89
CA LEU A 12 12.86 -19.77 -12.87
C LEU A 12 12.91 -21.11 -12.14
N ARG A 13 14.07 -21.79 -12.10
CA ARG A 13 14.24 -23.07 -11.41
C ARG A 13 14.14 -22.95 -9.89
N SER A 14 14.58 -21.84 -9.28
CA SER A 14 14.44 -21.61 -7.83
C SER A 14 13.00 -21.32 -7.41
N VAL A 15 12.11 -21.01 -8.36
CA VAL A 15 10.66 -20.85 -8.12
C VAL A 15 9.97 -22.21 -7.99
N ILE A 16 10.53 -23.28 -8.57
CA ILE A 16 9.97 -24.64 -8.48
C ILE A 16 10.17 -25.25 -7.08
N ASP A 17 11.29 -24.93 -6.40
CA ASP A 17 11.53 -25.36 -5.01
C ASP A 17 10.63 -24.65 -3.98
N SER A 18 9.98 -23.55 -4.38
CA SER A 18 9.06 -22.81 -3.49
C SER A 18 7.72 -23.51 -3.27
N ALA A 19 7.50 -24.67 -3.90
CA ALA A 19 6.39 -25.58 -3.59
C ALA A 19 6.57 -26.35 -2.25
N ALA A 20 7.73 -26.27 -1.59
CA ALA A 20 8.05 -27.05 -0.39
C ALA A 20 7.88 -26.32 0.98
N LYS A 21 7.48 -25.03 1.02
CA LYS A 21 7.30 -24.29 2.30
C LYS A 21 5.91 -23.70 2.46
N ARG A 22 4.90 -24.55 2.60
CA ARG A 22 3.61 -24.19 3.23
C ARG A 22 3.61 -24.63 4.69
N THR A 23 4.09 -23.77 5.59
CA THR A 23 3.69 -23.72 7.01
C THR A 23 4.30 -22.45 7.65
N GLN A 24 3.66 -21.29 7.50
CA GLN A 24 3.70 -20.26 8.54
C GLN A 24 2.53 -19.27 8.37
N ASP A 25 1.32 -19.79 8.42
CA ASP A 25 0.13 -19.00 8.74
C ASP A 25 0.19 -18.55 10.21
N ALA A 26 1.05 -17.56 10.52
CA ALA A 26 1.12 -16.84 11.80
C ALA A 26 2.00 -15.56 11.76
N PHE A 27 2.14 -14.89 10.61
CA PHE A 27 3.01 -13.69 10.45
C PHE A 27 2.36 -12.53 9.67
N SER A 28 1.02 -12.49 9.62
CA SER A 28 0.22 -11.65 8.71
C SER A 28 0.00 -10.20 9.18
N GLY A 29 0.49 -9.81 10.37
CA GLY A 29 0.47 -8.41 10.82
C GLY A 29 1.71 -7.60 10.42
N SER A 30 2.90 -8.19 10.59
CA SER A 30 4.18 -7.47 10.50
C SER A 30 4.68 -7.27 9.06
N LYS A 31 4.32 -8.14 8.10
CA LYS A 31 4.67 -7.95 6.68
C LYS A 31 3.91 -6.79 6.03
N ASN A 32 2.65 -6.58 6.41
CA ASN A 32 1.79 -5.52 5.90
C ASN A 32 2.24 -4.11 6.32
N TYR A 33 3.02 -3.95 7.39
CA TYR A 33 3.52 -2.62 7.80
C TYR A 33 4.68 -2.14 6.91
N VAL A 34 5.69 -3.00 6.71
CA VAL A 34 6.87 -2.67 5.89
C VAL A 34 6.49 -2.46 4.43
N GLU A 35 5.55 -3.25 3.91
CA GLU A 35 5.07 -3.11 2.54
C GLU A 35 4.29 -1.80 2.32
N ARG A 36 3.43 -1.40 3.27
CA ARG A 36 2.77 -0.09 3.25
C ARG A 36 3.76 1.07 3.35
N ALA A 37 4.78 0.96 4.20
CA ALA A 37 5.83 1.97 4.33
C ALA A 37 6.61 2.14 3.02
N LYS A 38 6.94 1.03 2.34
CA LYS A 38 7.59 1.05 1.02
C LYS A 38 6.70 1.70 -0.04
N LEU A 39 5.44 1.29 -0.17
CA LEU A 39 4.51 1.88 -1.13
C LEU A 39 4.34 3.39 -0.92
N ARG A 40 4.24 3.84 0.33
CA ARG A 40 4.17 5.26 0.67
C ARG A 40 5.45 6.01 0.28
N SER A 41 6.62 5.42 0.52
CA SER A 41 7.90 6.02 0.10
C SER A 41 7.99 6.13 -1.42
N THR A 42 7.62 5.07 -2.14
CA THR A 42 7.62 5.04 -3.61
C THR A 42 6.65 6.08 -4.18
N LEU A 43 5.45 6.21 -3.62
CA LEU A 43 4.48 7.24 -4.01
C LEU A 43 5.06 8.65 -3.86
N ASN A 44 5.77 8.91 -2.76
CA ASN A 44 6.40 10.22 -2.53
C ASN A 44 7.52 10.52 -3.54
N ASP A 45 8.28 9.50 -3.94
CA ASP A 45 9.30 9.63 -4.99
C ASP A 45 8.68 10.02 -6.34
N TYR A 46 7.58 9.36 -6.73
CA TYR A 46 6.86 9.71 -7.96
C TYR A 46 6.27 11.13 -7.91
N TYR A 47 5.80 11.60 -6.75
CA TYR A 47 5.37 12.99 -6.59
C TYR A 47 6.51 13.99 -6.79
N ARG A 48 7.70 13.70 -6.25
CA ARG A 48 8.90 14.52 -6.49
C ARG A 48 9.25 14.57 -7.97
N ARG A 49 9.23 13.42 -8.65
CA ARG A 49 9.54 13.31 -10.07
C ARG A 49 8.54 14.07 -10.93
N LEU A 50 7.25 13.98 -10.61
CA LEU A 50 6.20 14.75 -11.29
C LEU A 50 6.45 16.26 -11.14
N GLY A 51 6.68 16.73 -9.90
CA GLY A 51 6.92 18.16 -9.65
C GLY A 51 8.17 18.68 -10.37
N LYS A 52 9.23 17.86 -10.45
CA LYS A 52 10.43 18.21 -11.22
C LYS A 52 10.13 18.32 -12.73
N ALA A 53 9.43 17.34 -13.30
CA ALA A 53 9.10 17.32 -14.72
C ALA A 53 8.18 18.49 -15.13
N GLU A 54 7.18 18.81 -14.31
CA GLU A 54 6.29 19.97 -14.53
C GLU A 54 7.05 21.30 -14.43
N TYR A 55 7.96 21.42 -13.45
CA TYR A 55 8.78 22.62 -13.29
C TYR A 55 9.74 22.82 -14.47
N GLU A 56 10.41 21.75 -14.90
CA GLU A 56 11.30 21.77 -16.07
C GLU A 56 10.51 22.11 -17.35
N ALA A 57 9.33 21.53 -17.55
CA ALA A 57 8.43 21.87 -18.66
C ALA A 57 8.04 23.36 -18.65
N ALA A 58 7.66 23.91 -17.49
CA ALA A 58 7.27 25.30 -17.34
C ALA A 58 8.44 26.28 -17.57
N MET A 59 9.66 25.87 -17.24
CA MET A 59 10.89 26.64 -17.47
C MET A 59 11.43 26.54 -18.90
N GLY A 60 10.69 25.92 -19.84
CA GLY A 60 11.10 25.75 -21.24
C GLY A 60 11.98 24.52 -21.49
N GLY A 61 12.11 23.64 -20.50
CA GLY A 61 12.73 22.32 -20.64
C GLY A 61 11.85 21.37 -21.44
N VAL A 62 12.48 20.40 -22.09
CA VAL A 62 11.80 19.37 -22.89
C VAL A 62 11.41 18.22 -21.96
N SER A 63 10.39 18.40 -21.14
CA SER A 63 9.71 17.26 -20.51
C SER A 63 8.52 16.88 -21.39
N SER A 64 8.56 15.67 -21.94
CA SER A 64 7.51 15.19 -22.83
C SER A 64 6.23 14.98 -22.03
N MET A 65 5.09 15.45 -22.56
CA MET A 65 3.77 15.16 -21.97
C MET A 65 3.53 13.65 -21.79
N ALA A 66 4.19 12.81 -22.60
CA ALA A 66 4.16 11.37 -22.43
C ALA A 66 4.77 10.89 -21.10
N GLU A 67 5.88 11.50 -20.65
CA GLU A 67 6.55 11.14 -19.40
C GLU A 67 5.73 11.58 -18.18
N ILE A 68 5.18 12.79 -18.23
CA ILE A 68 4.26 13.32 -17.20
C ILE A 68 3.05 12.38 -17.06
N ASN A 69 2.42 12.02 -18.18
CA ASN A 69 1.28 11.10 -18.18
C ASN A 69 1.64 9.72 -17.64
N ALA A 70 2.83 9.20 -17.94
CA ALA A 70 3.30 7.93 -17.39
C ALA A 70 3.49 8.00 -15.86
N ILE A 71 4.01 9.12 -15.34
CA ILE A 71 4.16 9.34 -13.89
C ILE A 71 2.77 9.42 -13.21
N ILE A 72 1.81 10.13 -13.80
CA ILE A 72 0.44 10.24 -13.29
C ILE A 72 -0.25 8.86 -13.26
N ALA A 73 -0.09 8.07 -14.31
CA ALA A 73 -0.62 6.71 -14.36
C ALA A 73 -0.06 5.85 -13.22
N LYS A 74 1.26 5.95 -12.95
CA LYS A 74 1.89 5.18 -11.88
C LYS A 74 1.47 5.63 -10.48
N ILE A 75 1.30 6.93 -10.25
CA ILE A 75 0.75 7.48 -9.01
C ILE A 75 -0.67 6.95 -8.76
N THR A 76 -1.48 6.88 -9.81
CA THR A 76 -2.87 6.38 -9.73
C THR A 76 -2.90 4.90 -9.34
N GLU A 77 -2.07 4.07 -9.99
CA GLU A 77 -1.93 2.65 -9.67
C GLU A 77 -1.48 2.43 -8.22
N LEU A 78 -0.43 3.13 -7.76
CA LEU A 78 0.08 3.01 -6.39
C LEU A 78 -0.95 3.44 -5.35
N ARG A 79 -1.74 4.49 -5.62
CA ARG A 79 -2.84 4.90 -4.75
C ARG A 79 -3.94 3.84 -4.67
N GLN A 80 -4.29 3.19 -5.78
CA GLN A 80 -5.26 2.09 -5.78
C GLN A 80 -4.77 0.89 -4.98
N GLN A 81 -3.49 0.53 -5.10
CA GLN A 81 -2.88 -0.54 -4.29
C GLN A 81 -2.93 -0.22 -2.80
N MET A 82 -2.61 1.03 -2.41
CA MET A 82 -2.73 1.47 -1.01
C MET A 82 -4.18 1.40 -0.52
N TYR A 83 -5.15 1.83 -1.32
CA TYR A 83 -6.56 1.77 -0.97
C TYR A 83 -7.06 0.32 -0.77
N ALA A 84 -6.68 -0.60 -1.65
CA ALA A 84 -7.03 -2.02 -1.54
C ALA A 84 -6.41 -2.67 -0.28
N MET A 85 -5.16 -2.33 0.04
CA MET A 85 -4.49 -2.80 1.27
C MET A 85 -5.09 -2.18 2.55
N GLU A 86 -5.60 -0.95 2.50
CA GLU A 86 -6.27 -0.34 3.65
C GLU A 86 -7.65 -0.96 3.90
N GLN A 87 -8.40 -1.29 2.84
CA GLN A 87 -9.74 -1.88 2.98
C GLN A 87 -9.73 -3.25 3.65
N SER A 88 -8.74 -4.11 3.34
CA SER A 88 -8.61 -5.42 3.99
C SER A 88 -8.35 -5.35 5.50
N SER A 89 -7.95 -4.18 6.02
CA SER A 89 -7.76 -3.93 7.45
C SER A 89 -8.99 -3.33 8.16
N LYS A 90 -9.89 -2.65 7.44
CA LYS A 90 -11.08 -1.99 8.02
C LYS A 90 -12.31 -2.91 8.11
N VAL A 91 -12.39 -3.95 7.27
CA VAL A 91 -13.55 -4.88 7.23
C VAL A 91 -13.60 -5.82 8.45
N GLN A 92 -12.53 -5.93 9.24
CA GLN A 92 -12.45 -6.86 10.37
C GLN A 92 -12.92 -6.31 11.74
N ARG A 93 -13.38 -5.06 11.82
CA ARG A 93 -13.96 -4.53 13.07
C ARG A 93 -15.46 -4.60 13.01
N GLY A 94 -15.99 -5.73 13.50
CA GLY A 94 -17.41 -6.02 13.59
C GLY A 94 -18.21 -4.88 14.21
N GLY A 95 -19.40 -4.65 13.63
CA GLY A 95 -20.55 -3.91 14.15
C GLY A 95 -20.28 -2.63 14.94
N THR A 96 -20.86 -1.51 14.53
CA THR A 96 -20.90 -0.31 15.38
C THR A 96 -21.79 -0.55 16.60
N VAL A 97 -21.28 -0.29 17.80
CA VAL A 97 -22.00 -0.33 19.08
C VAL A 97 -22.16 1.07 19.64
N THR A 98 -23.27 1.36 20.32
CA THR A 98 -23.49 2.64 20.98
C THR A 98 -22.93 2.61 22.40
N CYS A 99 -22.12 3.60 22.76
CA CYS A 99 -21.59 3.73 24.11
C CYS A 99 -22.73 4.00 25.11
N PRO A 100 -22.88 3.19 26.17
CA PRO A 100 -23.96 3.36 27.16
C PRO A 100 -23.81 4.63 28.01
N THR A 101 -22.59 5.19 28.12
CA THR A 101 -22.34 6.37 28.96
C THR A 101 -22.53 7.68 28.21
N CYS A 102 -21.98 7.80 26.99
CA CYS A 102 -21.99 9.05 26.24
C CYS A 102 -22.90 9.03 24.99
N GLY A 103 -23.52 7.89 24.67
CA GLY A 103 -24.37 7.73 23.49
C GLY A 103 -23.63 7.77 22.15
N ARG A 104 -22.29 7.85 22.16
CA ARG A 104 -21.49 7.90 20.92
C ARG A 104 -21.45 6.54 20.23
N LEU A 105 -21.49 6.55 18.91
CA LEU A 105 -21.25 5.37 18.09
C LEU A 105 -19.75 4.98 18.12
N VAL A 106 -19.45 3.75 18.51
CA VAL A 106 -18.08 3.21 18.65
C VAL A 106 -17.96 1.91 17.87
N SER A 107 -16.75 1.51 17.48
CA SER A 107 -16.56 0.22 16.79
C SER A 107 -16.67 -0.92 17.81
N GLY A 108 -17.39 -2.01 17.50
CA GLY A 108 -17.65 -3.12 18.42
C GLY A 108 -16.42 -3.92 18.83
N GLY A 109 -15.28 -3.70 18.15
CA GLY A 109 -13.97 -4.22 18.54
C GLY A 109 -13.19 -3.34 19.53
N ASP A 110 -13.70 -2.17 19.92
CA ASP A 110 -12.99 -1.25 20.81
C ASP A 110 -13.28 -1.59 22.29
N THR A 111 -12.22 -1.77 23.11
CA THR A 111 -12.35 -2.04 24.55
C THR A 111 -12.78 -0.80 25.34
N PHE A 112 -12.50 0.40 24.82
CA PHE A 112 -12.79 1.68 25.47
C PHE A 112 -13.43 2.64 24.48
N CYS A 113 -14.35 3.47 24.97
CA CYS A 113 -14.96 4.52 24.19
C CYS A 113 -13.94 5.63 23.90
N PRO A 114 -13.67 5.98 22.63
CA PRO A 114 -12.74 7.06 22.27
C PRO A 114 -13.29 8.45 22.64
N GLY A 115 -14.58 8.56 22.96
CA GLY A 115 -15.21 9.83 23.35
C GLY A 115 -15.14 10.10 24.84
N CYS A 116 -15.37 9.09 25.69
CA CYS A 116 -15.52 9.28 27.14
C CYS A 116 -14.63 8.37 27.99
N GLY A 117 -13.86 7.46 27.39
CA GLY A 117 -12.98 6.53 28.10
C GLY A 117 -13.69 5.36 28.79
N THR A 118 -15.03 5.28 28.76
CA THR A 118 -15.78 4.17 29.34
C THR A 118 -15.39 2.85 28.69
N LYS A 119 -15.19 1.81 29.49
CA LYS A 119 -14.95 0.44 29.02
C LYS A 119 -16.23 -0.13 28.38
N LEU A 120 -16.14 -0.60 27.14
CA LEU A 120 -17.27 -1.09 26.34
C LEU A 120 -17.43 -2.62 26.37
N GLN A 121 -16.60 -3.30 27.16
CA GLN A 121 -16.63 -4.73 27.45
C GLN A 121 -16.40 -5.00 28.94
#